data_AF-A0A0D0AHW6-F1
#
_entry.id   AF-A0A0D0AHW6-F1
#
_cell.length_a   1.000
_cell.length_b   1.000
_cell.length_c   1.000
_cell.angle_alpha   90.00
_cell.angle_beta   90.00
_cell.angle_gamma   90.00
#
_symmetry.space_group_name_H-M   'P 1'
#
loop_
_entity.id
_entity.type
_entity.pdbx_description
1 polymer ?
#
loop_
_entity_poly.entity_id
_entity_poly.type
_entity_poly.pdbx_seq_one_letter_code
_entity_poly.pdbx_strand_id
1 'polypeptide(L)'
;MPPRPTKDGGKAKKKDVKEQIGKNTSLGSRGQESGTTASLDHHVKEDVEREKSANKAIMGYARFDLMENYNNLLFGHWNSRPLNENQVKLLYQSFLINGVDRFNPIHALPLVIPKEWIVDGTVEKDHEKREELPMLRISEKAPKEWKIKVAGGHHRTEAIHKWVLKMQRDVVALEVEEKRMAKEVVEDGAAEINVVKQRLQRLREVLAYRGQWIVTVFDA
;
A
#
# COMPACT_ATOMS: atom_id res chain seq x y z
N MET A 1 -5.06 56.91 -2.90
CA MET A 1 -3.86 57.49 -3.54
C MET A 1 -2.77 57.65 -2.49
N PRO A 2 -1.54 57.17 -2.74
CA PRO A 2 -0.37 57.45 -1.91
C PRO A 2 0.27 58.80 -2.28
N PRO A 3 0.94 59.52 -1.37
CA PRO A 3 1.95 60.49 -1.75
C PRO A 3 3.33 59.85 -1.90
N ARG A 4 4.07 60.39 -2.85
CA ARG A 4 5.39 60.01 -3.38
C ARG A 4 6.44 61.06 -2.93
N PRO A 5 7.73 61.04 -3.37
CA PRO A 5 8.90 60.99 -2.48
C PRO A 5 9.92 62.15 -2.66
N THR A 6 11.01 62.14 -1.88
CA THR A 6 12.30 62.81 -2.16
C THR A 6 13.43 61.82 -1.84
N LYS A 7 14.06 61.14 -2.82
CA LYS A 7 15.21 61.52 -3.68
C LYS A 7 16.47 61.96 -2.92
N ASP A 8 17.48 61.10 -2.95
CA ASP A 8 18.88 61.34 -3.37
C ASP A 8 19.64 60.00 -3.21
N GLY A 9 20.49 59.51 -4.10
CA GLY A 9 21.02 59.93 -5.40
C GLY A 9 21.93 58.79 -5.91
N GLY A 10 22.27 58.79 -7.20
CA GLY A 10 23.45 58.04 -7.71
C GLY A 10 23.22 56.86 -8.68
N LYS A 11 22.78 57.17 -9.91
CA LYS A 11 23.18 56.63 -11.25
C LYS A 11 23.74 55.18 -11.33
N ALA A 12 23.00 54.25 -11.94
CA ALA A 12 23.00 53.84 -13.38
C ALA A 12 24.03 52.74 -13.75
N LYS A 13 23.60 51.47 -13.84
CA LYS A 13 23.30 50.70 -15.09
C LYS A 13 24.49 50.46 -16.04
N LYS A 14 25.05 49.23 -16.10
CA LYS A 14 24.75 48.17 -17.10
C LYS A 14 25.84 47.06 -17.16
N LYS A 15 25.32 45.84 -17.38
CA LYS A 15 25.86 44.70 -18.17
C LYS A 15 26.93 43.76 -17.61
N ASP A 16 26.54 42.48 -17.66
CA ASP A 16 27.25 41.28 -18.15
C ASP A 16 28.74 41.10 -17.80
N VAL A 17 29.08 39.96 -17.18
CA VAL A 17 29.97 38.93 -17.75
C VAL A 17 30.24 37.79 -16.73
N LYS A 18 29.94 36.58 -17.20
CA LYS A 18 30.63 35.28 -17.04
C LYS A 18 31.91 35.20 -16.16
N GLU A 19 31.94 34.09 -15.39
CA GLU A 19 33.04 33.12 -15.30
C GLU A 19 34.18 33.35 -14.28
N GLN A 20 34.64 32.20 -13.74
CA GLN A 20 35.80 31.91 -12.86
C GLN A 20 35.45 31.66 -11.38
N ILE A 21 35.29 30.40 -10.96
CA ILE A 21 36.32 29.36 -10.76
C ILE A 21 37.33 29.75 -9.69
N GLY A 22 37.21 29.13 -8.51
CA GLY A 22 38.37 28.81 -7.68
C GLY A 22 38.16 28.76 -6.17
N LYS A 23 38.17 27.52 -5.62
CA LYS A 23 38.91 27.10 -4.40
C LYS A 23 38.36 27.62 -3.06
N ASN A 24 38.03 26.85 -2.03
CA ASN A 24 38.49 25.53 -1.58
C ASN A 24 37.48 24.97 -0.58
N THR A 25 36.98 23.76 -0.79
CA THR A 25 36.90 22.77 0.28
C THR A 25 37.39 21.47 -0.33
N SER A 26 38.63 21.13 0.01
CA SER A 26 39.34 19.99 -0.53
C SER A 26 38.60 18.71 -0.18
N LEU A 27 38.06 18.07 -1.21
CA LEU A 27 38.00 16.61 -1.29
C LEU A 27 39.42 16.09 -1.05
N GLY A 28 39.64 15.52 0.12
CA GLY A 28 40.83 14.74 0.41
C GLY A 28 40.84 13.52 -0.50
N SER A 29 41.53 13.64 -1.62
CA SER A 29 41.97 12.54 -2.46
C SER A 29 42.88 11.62 -1.65
N ARG A 30 42.36 10.44 -1.30
CA ARG A 30 43.16 9.25 -1.04
C ARG A 30 43.09 8.41 -2.32
N GLY A 31 44.25 8.20 -2.93
CA GLY A 31 44.40 7.68 -4.28
C GLY A 31 43.88 6.26 -4.48
N GLN A 32 43.50 6.01 -5.74
CA GLN A 32 43.50 4.74 -6.47
C GLN A 32 43.34 3.45 -5.66
N GLU A 33 42.17 2.83 -5.77
CA GLU A 33 42.09 1.45 -6.26
C GLU A 33 41.00 1.37 -7.34
N SER A 34 41.41 0.93 -8.51
CA SER A 34 40.60 0.65 -9.69
C SER A 34 39.75 -0.60 -9.50
N GLY A 35 38.68 -0.52 -8.70
CA GLY A 35 37.84 -1.69 -8.35
C GLY A 35 36.32 -1.46 -8.27
N THR A 36 35.81 -0.24 -8.44
CA THR A 36 34.44 0.10 -7.99
C THR A 36 33.37 0.21 -9.09
N THR A 37 33.72 0.45 -10.35
CA THR A 37 32.72 0.48 -11.44
C THR A 37 32.23 -0.92 -11.81
N ALA A 38 33.16 -1.88 -11.89
CA ALA A 38 32.83 -3.27 -12.20
C ALA A 38 31.94 -3.93 -11.12
N SER A 39 32.09 -3.54 -9.85
CA SER A 39 31.28 -4.06 -8.74
C SER A 39 29.85 -3.50 -8.74
N LEU A 40 29.65 -2.21 -9.03
CA LEU A 40 28.31 -1.63 -9.21
C LEU A 40 27.61 -2.23 -10.43
N ASP A 41 28.33 -2.35 -11.55
CA ASP A 41 27.80 -2.97 -12.76
C ASP A 41 27.46 -4.46 -12.57
N HIS A 42 28.19 -5.17 -11.70
CA HIS A 42 27.90 -6.54 -11.33
C HIS A 42 26.61 -6.65 -10.50
N HIS A 43 26.44 -5.81 -9.48
CA HIS A 43 25.22 -5.81 -8.66
C HIS A 43 23.97 -5.44 -9.46
N VAL A 44 24.07 -4.49 -10.39
CA VAL A 44 22.97 -4.14 -11.30
C VAL A 44 22.60 -5.33 -12.19
N LYS A 45 23.60 -6.05 -12.73
CA LYS A 45 23.34 -7.26 -13.53
C LYS A 45 22.69 -8.36 -12.70
N GLU A 46 23.14 -8.58 -11.47
CA GLU A 46 22.54 -9.55 -10.55
C GLU A 46 21.09 -9.20 -10.18
N ASP A 47 20.78 -7.91 -9.98
CA ASP A 47 19.42 -7.45 -9.73
C ASP A 47 18.52 -7.69 -10.94
N VAL A 48 18.99 -7.37 -12.16
CA VAL A 48 18.25 -7.60 -13.40
C VAL A 48 17.98 -9.08 -13.63
N GLU A 49 18.94 -9.97 -13.38
CA GLU A 49 18.73 -11.41 -13.53
C GLU A 49 17.78 -11.97 -12.46
N ARG A 50 17.83 -11.46 -11.23
CA ARG A 50 16.85 -11.81 -10.18
C ARG A 50 15.45 -11.35 -10.55
N GLU A 51 15.31 -10.14 -11.08
CA GLU A 51 14.03 -9.61 -11.54
C GLU A 51 13.46 -10.43 -12.71
N LYS A 52 14.29 -10.79 -13.70
CA LYS A 52 13.89 -11.69 -14.78
C LYS A 52 13.42 -13.04 -14.25
N SER A 53 14.12 -13.60 -13.27
CA SER A 53 13.75 -14.87 -12.65
C SER A 53 12.41 -14.75 -11.91
N ALA A 54 12.24 -13.70 -11.10
CA ALA A 54 10.99 -13.42 -10.40
C ALA A 54 9.82 -13.26 -11.38
N ASN A 55 10.02 -12.50 -12.47
CA ASN A 55 8.99 -12.29 -13.50
C ASN A 55 8.59 -13.58 -14.21
N LYS A 56 9.52 -14.53 -14.40
CA LYS A 56 9.21 -15.86 -14.95
C LYS A 56 8.38 -16.71 -13.98
N ALA A 57 8.56 -16.52 -12.67
CA ALA A 57 7.82 -17.23 -11.64
C ALA A 57 6.40 -16.65 -11.42
N ILE A 58 6.07 -15.49 -12.01
CA ILE A 58 4.73 -14.91 -11.89
C ILE A 58 3.71 -15.79 -12.63
N MET A 59 2.86 -16.45 -11.84
CA MET A 59 1.69 -17.15 -12.34
C MET A 59 0.60 -16.16 -12.74
N GLY A 60 0.46 -15.05 -12.03
CA GLY A 60 -0.40 -13.93 -12.41
C GLY A 60 -0.87 -13.14 -11.20
N TYR A 61 -2.06 -12.55 -11.31
CA TYR A 61 -2.68 -11.65 -10.35
C TYR A 61 -4.09 -12.14 -10.01
N ALA A 62 -4.51 -11.87 -8.78
CA ALA A 62 -5.83 -12.21 -8.30
C ALA A 62 -6.25 -11.26 -7.17
N ARG A 63 -7.50 -11.35 -6.73
CA ARG A 63 -7.93 -10.84 -5.42
C ARG A 63 -7.80 -11.95 -4.39
N PHE A 64 -7.45 -11.60 -3.17
CA PHE A 64 -7.38 -12.53 -2.05
C PHE A 64 -7.89 -11.86 -0.78
N ASP A 65 -8.74 -12.55 0.00
CA ASP A 65 -9.19 -12.04 1.30
C ASP A 65 -8.13 -12.30 2.36
N LEU A 66 -7.35 -11.26 2.67
CA LEU A 66 -6.28 -11.32 3.66
C LEU A 66 -6.80 -11.56 5.08
N MET A 67 -8.03 -11.13 5.38
CA MET A 67 -8.56 -11.17 6.74
C MET A 67 -9.17 -12.53 7.05
N GLU A 68 -9.88 -13.11 6.08
CA GLU A 68 -10.37 -14.49 6.18
C GLU A 68 -9.21 -15.49 6.31
N ASN A 69 -8.09 -15.20 5.64
CA ASN A 69 -6.93 -16.08 5.59
C ASN A 69 -5.76 -15.60 6.45
N TYR A 70 -5.99 -14.66 7.36
CA TYR A 70 -4.92 -13.97 8.11
C TYR A 70 -3.98 -14.95 8.83
N ASN A 71 -4.55 -15.96 9.50
CA ASN A 71 -3.77 -16.99 10.20
C ASN A 71 -3.00 -17.93 9.28
N ASN A 72 -3.32 -17.96 7.99
CA ASN A 72 -2.64 -18.79 7.00
C ASN A 72 -1.54 -18.04 6.24
N LEU A 73 -1.32 -16.76 6.53
CA LEU A 73 -0.22 -15.98 5.98
C LEU A 73 1.03 -16.12 6.84
N LEU A 74 2.13 -16.55 6.22
CA LEU A 74 3.43 -16.65 6.85
C LEU A 74 4.35 -15.53 6.35
N PHE A 75 4.59 -14.54 7.22
CA PHE A 75 5.56 -13.48 7.01
C PHE A 75 6.93 -13.86 7.58
N GLY A 76 7.98 -13.13 7.20
CA GLY A 76 9.31 -13.30 7.79
C GLY A 76 10.23 -14.30 7.08
N HIS A 77 9.72 -15.05 6.09
CA HIS A 77 10.51 -16.10 5.43
C HIS A 77 11.70 -15.56 4.63
N TRP A 78 11.49 -14.55 3.80
CA TRP A 78 12.56 -13.88 3.03
C TRP A 78 12.94 -12.51 3.62
N ASN A 79 12.02 -11.86 4.32
CA ASN A 79 12.25 -10.55 4.92
C ASN A 79 11.99 -10.63 6.41
N SER A 80 13.06 -10.79 7.19
CA SER A 80 13.04 -10.89 8.65
C SER A 80 12.80 -9.56 9.37
N ARG A 81 12.50 -8.47 8.63
CA ARG A 81 12.19 -7.18 9.24
C ARG A 81 11.04 -7.35 10.23
N PRO A 82 11.26 -7.00 11.51
CA PRO A 82 10.22 -7.13 12.51
C PRO A 82 9.06 -6.17 12.18
N LEU A 83 7.89 -6.52 12.69
CA LEU A 83 6.75 -5.64 12.65
C LEU A 83 7.09 -4.37 13.43
N ASN A 84 6.88 -3.21 12.80
CA ASN A 84 7.14 -1.91 13.39
C ASN A 84 5.79 -1.22 13.62
N GLU A 85 5.39 -1.11 14.89
CA GLU A 85 4.10 -0.55 15.28
C GLU A 85 3.90 0.90 14.81
N ASN A 86 4.95 1.71 14.71
CA ASN A 86 4.85 3.07 14.22
C ASN A 86 4.50 3.09 12.72
N GLN A 87 5.09 2.20 11.93
CA GLN A 87 4.76 2.08 10.50
C GLN A 87 3.33 1.57 10.30
N VAL A 88 2.91 0.59 11.10
CA VAL A 88 1.51 0.11 11.11
C VAL A 88 0.56 1.24 11.46
N LYS A 89 0.87 2.04 12.48
CA LYS A 89 0.05 3.18 12.89
C LYS A 89 -0.08 4.22 11.79
N LEU A 90 1.02 4.56 11.10
CA LEU A 90 0.98 5.52 9.98
C LEU A 90 0.12 5.03 8.83
N LEU A 91 0.26 3.75 8.45
CA LEU A 91 -0.58 3.13 7.41
C LEU A 91 -2.05 3.12 7.82
N TYR A 92 -2.35 2.70 9.05
CA TYR A 92 -3.70 2.69 9.60
C TYR A 92 -4.32 4.09 9.59
N GLN A 93 -3.58 5.13 10.00
CA GLN A 93 -4.08 6.52 9.94
C GLN A 93 -4.34 6.98 8.50
N SER A 94 -3.45 6.62 7.57
CA SER A 94 -3.67 6.90 6.14
C SER A 94 -4.97 6.24 5.64
N PHE A 95 -5.27 5.01 6.07
CA PHE A 95 -6.51 4.33 5.68
C PHE A 95 -7.77 4.99 6.24
N LEU A 96 -7.70 5.61 7.42
CA LEU A 96 -8.82 6.35 7.98
C LEU A 96 -9.11 7.66 7.24
N ILE A 97 -8.07 8.32 6.72
CA ILE A 97 -8.19 9.62 6.04
C ILE A 97 -8.50 9.44 4.55
N ASN A 98 -7.75 8.57 3.87
CA ASN A 98 -7.75 8.45 2.41
C ASN A 98 -8.50 7.21 1.91
N GLY A 99 -8.90 6.30 2.80
CA GLY A 99 -9.38 4.98 2.41
C GLY A 99 -8.25 4.02 2.05
N VAL A 100 -8.63 2.83 1.55
CA VAL A 100 -7.70 1.77 1.17
C VAL A 100 -7.65 1.60 -0.34
N ASP A 101 -6.45 1.67 -0.90
CA ASP A 101 -6.21 1.47 -2.34
C ASP A 101 -5.90 -0.01 -2.64
N ARG A 102 -6.92 -0.84 -2.47
CA ARG A 102 -6.81 -2.31 -2.39
C ARG A 102 -6.62 -3.03 -3.74
N PHE A 103 -6.99 -2.38 -4.85
CA PHE A 103 -6.95 -2.97 -6.19
C PHE A 103 -5.93 -2.31 -7.11
N ASN A 104 -5.07 -1.45 -6.56
CA ASN A 104 -3.94 -0.89 -7.29
C ASN A 104 -2.79 -1.91 -7.38
N PRO A 105 -2.35 -2.30 -8.59
CA PRO A 105 -1.27 -3.26 -8.80
C PRO A 105 0.05 -2.89 -8.10
N ILE A 106 0.34 -1.60 -7.92
CA ILE A 106 1.52 -1.12 -7.18
C ILE A 106 1.51 -1.61 -5.73
N HIS A 107 0.32 -1.85 -5.19
CA HIS A 107 0.11 -2.29 -3.82
C HIS A 107 -0.12 -3.79 -3.70
N ALA A 108 0.07 -4.56 -4.78
CA ALA A 108 -0.09 -6.00 -4.74
C ALA A 108 0.80 -6.66 -3.67
N LEU A 109 0.24 -7.66 -2.98
CA LEU A 109 1.00 -8.48 -2.04
C LEU A 109 1.57 -9.70 -2.76
N PRO A 110 2.88 -9.98 -2.65
CA PRO A 110 3.50 -11.13 -3.29
C PRO A 110 3.23 -12.40 -2.46
N LEU A 111 2.37 -13.27 -2.98
CA LEU A 111 2.09 -14.59 -2.42
C LEU A 111 2.90 -15.65 -3.18
N VAL A 112 3.55 -16.54 -2.44
CA VAL A 112 4.29 -17.67 -2.99
C VAL A 112 3.52 -18.94 -2.63
N ILE A 113 2.95 -19.59 -3.65
CA ILE A 113 1.99 -20.68 -3.50
C ILE A 113 2.33 -21.76 -4.55
N PRO A 114 2.43 -23.04 -4.17
CA PRO A 114 2.58 -24.13 -5.13
C PRO A 114 1.43 -24.12 -6.15
N LYS A 115 1.75 -24.18 -7.44
CA LYS A 115 0.76 -24.13 -8.52
C LYS A 115 -0.39 -25.12 -8.32
N GLU A 116 -0.11 -26.33 -7.85
CA GLU A 116 -1.10 -27.37 -7.63
C GLU A 116 -2.12 -27.03 -6.53
N TRP A 117 -1.81 -26.09 -5.64
CA TRP A 117 -2.74 -25.61 -4.61
C TRP A 117 -3.71 -24.56 -5.14
N ILE A 118 -3.56 -24.11 -6.39
CA ILE A 118 -4.41 -23.06 -6.94
C ILE A 118 -5.49 -23.69 -7.82
N VAL A 119 -6.73 -23.21 -7.69
CA VAL A 119 -7.81 -23.60 -8.58
C VAL A 119 -7.63 -22.92 -9.95
N ASP A 120 -7.71 -23.70 -11.02
CA ASP A 120 -7.59 -23.18 -12.39
C ASP A 120 -8.61 -22.06 -12.66
N GLY A 121 -8.18 -21.02 -13.38
CA GLY A 121 -9.01 -19.85 -13.69
C GLY A 121 -9.16 -18.83 -12.55
N THR A 122 -8.50 -19.03 -11.41
CA THR A 122 -8.52 -18.07 -10.28
C THR A 122 -7.32 -17.12 -10.25
N VAL A 123 -6.52 -17.12 -11.31
CA VAL A 123 -5.35 -16.24 -11.51
C VAL A 123 -5.36 -15.73 -12.94
N GLU A 124 -5.09 -14.44 -13.12
CA GLU A 124 -5.11 -13.74 -14.40
C GLU A 124 -3.76 -13.11 -14.73
N LYS A 125 -3.39 -13.02 -16.01
CA LYS A 125 -2.10 -12.42 -16.39
C LYS A 125 -2.13 -10.90 -16.40
N ASP A 126 -3.30 -10.31 -16.65
CA ASP A 126 -3.49 -8.87 -16.76
C ASP A 126 -3.89 -8.26 -15.41
N HIS A 127 -2.97 -7.51 -14.80
CA HIS A 127 -3.21 -6.82 -13.53
C HIS A 127 -4.07 -5.56 -13.66
N GLU A 128 -4.23 -5.01 -14.87
CA GLU A 128 -5.04 -3.79 -15.09
C GLU A 128 -6.55 -4.06 -14.96
N LYS A 129 -6.95 -5.33 -14.91
CA LYS A 129 -8.32 -5.74 -14.54
C LYS A 129 -8.72 -5.33 -13.11
N ARG A 130 -7.76 -5.08 -12.21
CA ARG A 130 -7.99 -4.54 -10.85
C ARG A 130 -9.11 -5.24 -10.06
N GLU A 131 -10.28 -4.62 -9.94
CA GLU A 131 -11.44 -5.14 -9.21
C GLU A 131 -12.14 -6.33 -9.92
N GLU A 132 -11.94 -6.45 -11.23
CA GLU A 132 -12.44 -7.54 -12.07
C GLU A 132 -11.57 -8.80 -11.98
N LEU A 133 -10.40 -8.72 -11.33
CA LEU A 133 -9.57 -9.89 -11.09
C LEU A 133 -10.35 -10.97 -10.34
N PRO A 134 -10.15 -12.26 -10.67
CA PRO A 134 -10.82 -13.35 -9.98
C PRO A 134 -10.39 -13.42 -8.52
N MET A 135 -11.27 -13.98 -7.68
CA MET A 135 -10.89 -14.35 -6.32
C MET A 135 -10.02 -15.60 -6.37
N LEU A 136 -8.80 -15.52 -5.85
CA LEU A 136 -7.89 -16.65 -5.69
C LEU A 136 -8.54 -17.70 -4.79
N ARG A 137 -8.57 -18.95 -5.26
CA ARG A 137 -9.08 -20.09 -4.47
C ARG A 137 -8.01 -21.14 -4.29
N ILE A 138 -7.92 -21.64 -3.06
CA ILE A 138 -7.05 -22.76 -2.71
C ILE A 138 -7.80 -24.06 -3.00
N SER A 139 -7.14 -24.96 -3.72
CA SER A 139 -7.66 -26.25 -4.16
C SER A 139 -7.60 -27.28 -3.03
N GLU A 140 -8.34 -28.38 -3.18
CA GLU A 140 -8.31 -29.51 -2.24
C GLU A 140 -6.96 -30.25 -2.20
N LYS A 141 -6.05 -29.97 -3.13
CA LYS A 141 -4.69 -30.52 -3.14
C LYS A 141 -3.81 -29.87 -2.07
N ALA A 142 -4.20 -28.71 -1.53
CA ALA A 142 -3.51 -28.10 -0.41
C ALA A 142 -3.72 -28.94 0.87
N PRO A 143 -2.68 -29.05 1.73
CA PRO A 143 -2.83 -29.66 3.05
C PRO A 143 -3.92 -28.96 3.88
N LYS A 144 -4.57 -29.67 4.81
CA LYS A 144 -5.63 -29.09 5.68
C LYS A 144 -5.16 -27.84 6.44
N GLU A 145 -3.92 -27.81 6.89
CA GLU A 145 -3.31 -26.70 7.63
C GLU A 145 -2.30 -25.93 6.77
N TRP A 146 -2.71 -25.61 5.53
CA TRP A 146 -1.86 -24.89 4.59
C TRP A 146 -1.42 -23.53 5.12
N LYS A 147 -0.20 -23.12 4.74
CA LYS A 147 0.34 -21.77 4.97
C LYS A 147 0.87 -21.22 3.66
N ILE A 148 0.53 -19.97 3.35
CA ILE A 148 1.04 -19.24 2.20
C ILE A 148 2.18 -18.34 2.68
N LYS A 149 3.34 -18.47 2.05
CA LYS A 149 4.46 -17.58 2.34
C LYS A 149 4.22 -16.25 1.64
N VAL A 150 4.45 -15.15 2.35
CA VAL A 150 4.29 -13.81 1.81
C VAL A 150 5.64 -13.11 1.78
N ALA A 151 6.05 -12.65 0.60
CA ALA A 151 7.37 -12.04 0.41
C ALA A 151 7.45 -10.56 0.84
N GLY A 152 6.34 -9.96 1.28
CA GLY A 152 6.31 -8.58 1.74
C GLY A 152 4.96 -8.12 2.28
N GLY A 153 4.88 -6.86 2.71
CA GLY A 153 3.61 -6.22 3.11
C GLY A 153 3.04 -6.64 4.47
N HIS A 154 3.89 -7.13 5.38
CA HIS A 154 3.50 -7.45 6.75
C HIS A 154 2.83 -6.25 7.45
N HIS A 155 3.46 -5.07 7.46
CA HIS A 155 2.88 -3.86 8.08
C HIS A 155 1.56 -3.42 7.44
N ARG A 156 1.40 -3.61 6.13
CA ARG A 156 0.14 -3.31 5.41
C ARG A 156 -0.97 -4.26 5.84
N THR A 157 -0.69 -5.55 5.89
CA THR A 157 -1.64 -6.57 6.32
C THR A 157 -2.12 -6.31 7.75
N GLU A 158 -1.20 -5.97 8.66
CA GLU A 158 -1.54 -5.59 10.04
C GLU A 158 -2.39 -4.31 10.13
N ALA A 159 -2.05 -3.29 9.33
CA ALA A 159 -2.82 -2.06 9.30
C ALA A 159 -4.24 -2.29 8.75
N ILE A 160 -4.39 -3.14 7.72
CA ILE A 160 -5.69 -3.56 7.18
C ILE A 160 -6.49 -4.29 8.25
N HIS A 161 -5.85 -5.20 9.00
CA HIS A 161 -6.51 -5.93 10.08
C HIS A 161 -7.07 -5.00 11.15
N LYS A 162 -6.25 -4.06 11.66
CA LYS A 162 -6.70 -3.05 12.62
C LYS A 162 -7.83 -2.17 12.05
N TRP A 163 -7.74 -1.81 10.76
CA TRP A 163 -8.75 -1.01 10.07
C TRP A 163 -10.09 -1.74 9.92
N VAL A 164 -10.09 -2.99 9.44
CA VAL A 164 -11.31 -3.81 9.32
C VAL A 164 -11.99 -4.00 10.69
N LEU A 165 -11.22 -4.31 11.74
CA LEU A 165 -11.75 -4.43 13.10
C LEU A 165 -12.35 -3.13 13.62
N LYS A 166 -11.81 -1.96 13.24
CA LYS A 166 -12.44 -0.68 13.57
C LYS A 166 -13.73 -0.49 12.79
N MET A 167 -13.74 -0.72 11.48
CA MET A 167 -14.95 -0.55 10.65
C MET A 167 -16.09 -1.45 11.13
N GLN A 168 -15.80 -2.71 11.50
CA GLN A 168 -16.77 -3.62 12.09
C GLN A 168 -17.36 -3.09 13.40
N ARG A 169 -16.50 -2.59 14.31
CA ARG A 169 -16.96 -1.97 15.57
C ARG A 169 -17.81 -0.73 15.32
N ASP A 170 -17.42 0.12 14.36
CA ASP A 170 -18.17 1.33 14.01
C ASP A 170 -19.55 0.98 13.44
N VAL A 171 -19.67 -0.08 12.63
CA VAL A 171 -20.97 -0.58 12.15
C VAL A 171 -21.86 -1.01 13.31
N VAL A 172 -21.34 -1.85 14.23
CA VAL A 172 -22.12 -2.30 15.40
C VAL A 172 -22.58 -1.11 16.25
N ALA A 173 -21.71 -0.13 16.49
CA ALA A 173 -22.06 1.07 17.25
C ALA A 173 -23.17 1.89 16.57
N LEU A 174 -23.08 2.09 15.25
CA LEU A 174 -24.08 2.83 14.49
C LEU A 174 -25.41 2.07 14.40
N GLU A 175 -25.40 0.74 14.37
CA GLU A 175 -26.64 -0.07 14.41
C GLU A 175 -27.36 0.06 15.76
N VAL A 176 -26.61 0.14 16.86
CA VAL A 176 -27.20 0.39 18.19
C VAL A 176 -27.77 1.80 18.27
N GLU A 177 -27.05 2.79 17.75
CA GLU A 177 -27.49 4.18 17.69
C GLU A 177 -28.75 4.35 16.83
N GLU A 178 -28.78 3.76 15.63
CA GLU A 178 -29.94 3.79 14.74
C GLU A 178 -31.19 3.20 15.40
N LYS A 179 -31.06 2.05 16.08
CA LYS A 179 -32.15 1.43 16.83
C LYS A 179 -32.61 2.27 18.02
N ARG A 180 -31.69 2.96 18.70
CA ARG A 180 -32.01 3.84 19.82
C ARG A 180 -32.81 5.05 19.32
N MET A 181 -32.31 5.72 18.29
CA MET A 181 -32.98 6.88 17.69
C MET A 181 -34.34 6.52 17.12
N ALA A 182 -34.47 5.36 16.45
CA ALA A 182 -35.75 4.88 15.91
C ALA A 182 -36.84 4.67 16.97
N LYS A 183 -36.46 4.39 18.24
CA LYS A 183 -37.40 4.27 19.37
C LYS A 183 -37.77 5.62 19.99
N GLU A 184 -36.92 6.63 19.83
CA GLU A 184 -37.05 7.94 20.46
C GLU A 184 -37.68 9.01 19.54
N VAL A 185 -38.04 8.68 18.29
CA VAL A 185 -38.49 9.69 17.30
C VAL A 185 -39.81 10.36 17.69
N VAL A 186 -39.65 11.57 18.21
CA VAL A 186 -40.55 12.73 18.10
C VAL A 186 -40.21 13.45 16.78
N GLU A 187 -41.19 14.11 16.17
CA GLU A 187 -41.28 14.56 14.75
C GLU A 187 -40.05 15.29 14.12
N ASP A 188 -39.06 15.75 14.89
CA ASP A 188 -37.85 16.46 14.39
C ASP A 188 -36.60 15.56 14.16
N GLY A 189 -36.60 14.29 14.60
CA GLY A 189 -35.41 13.42 14.56
C GLY A 189 -35.11 12.72 13.22
N ALA A 190 -35.95 12.91 12.19
CA ALA A 190 -35.86 12.14 10.94
C ALA A 190 -34.58 12.43 10.14
N ALA A 191 -34.09 13.67 10.17
CA ALA A 191 -32.87 14.06 9.46
C ALA A 191 -31.63 13.38 10.04
N GLU A 192 -31.51 13.33 11.37
CA GLU A 192 -30.36 12.72 12.05
C GLU A 192 -30.31 11.20 11.86
N ILE A 193 -31.47 10.53 11.90
CA ILE A 193 -31.57 9.09 11.59
C ILE A 193 -31.12 8.80 10.17
N ASN A 194 -31.49 9.65 9.21
CA ASN A 194 -31.04 9.50 7.82
C ASN A 194 -29.53 9.64 7.68
N VAL A 195 -28.89 10.55 8.44
CA VAL A 195 -27.42 10.68 8.48
C VAL A 195 -26.77 9.40 9.01
N VAL A 196 -27.28 8.84 10.11
CA VAL A 196 -26.78 7.57 10.67
C VAL A 196 -26.94 6.43 9.67
N LYS A 197 -28.11 6.30 9.02
CA LYS A 197 -28.36 5.27 7.99
C LYS A 197 -27.42 5.39 6.80
N GLN A 198 -27.19 6.61 6.30
CA GLN A 198 -26.24 6.84 5.20
C GLN A 198 -24.81 6.45 5.59
N ARG A 199 -24.37 6.80 6.81
CA ARG A 199 -23.05 6.42 7.30
C ARG A 199 -22.89 4.92 7.43
N LEU A 200 -23.91 4.26 7.96
CA LEU A 200 -23.97 2.81 8.14
C LEU A 200 -23.92 2.09 6.79
N GLN A 201 -24.68 2.55 5.81
CA GLN A 201 -24.67 2.02 4.44
C GLN A 201 -23.27 2.13 3.80
N ARG A 202 -22.63 3.31 3.90
CA ARG A 202 -21.27 3.51 3.39
C ARG A 202 -20.26 2.55 4.03
N LEU A 203 -20.33 2.35 5.35
CA LEU A 203 -19.43 1.42 6.03
C LEU A 203 -19.68 -0.03 5.61
N ARG A 204 -20.94 -0.43 5.38
CA ARG A 204 -21.28 -1.76 4.87
C ARG A 204 -20.76 -1.98 3.45
N GLU A 205 -20.86 -1.00 2.57
CA GLU A 205 -20.31 -1.06 1.21
C GLU A 205 -18.79 -1.21 1.24
N VAL A 206 -18.10 -0.45 2.08
CA VAL A 206 -16.65 -0.57 2.28
C VAL A 206 -16.27 -1.95 2.84
N LEU A 207 -17.06 -2.47 3.78
CA LEU A 207 -16.89 -3.81 4.35
C LEU A 207 -17.33 -4.94 3.42
N ALA A 208 -18.08 -4.68 2.34
CA ALA A 208 -18.44 -5.72 1.38
C ALA A 208 -17.19 -6.33 0.72
N TYR A 209 -16.15 -5.51 0.55
CA TYR A 209 -14.83 -5.93 0.07
C TYR A 209 -13.90 -6.41 1.20
N ARG A 210 -14.34 -6.39 2.46
CA ARG A 210 -13.61 -6.89 3.66
C ARG A 210 -12.09 -6.69 3.58
N GLY A 211 -11.35 -7.81 3.63
CA GLY A 211 -9.90 -7.92 3.49
C GLY A 211 -9.43 -8.20 2.09
N GLN A 212 -10.29 -8.12 1.07
CA GLN A 212 -9.91 -8.34 -0.32
C GLN A 212 -8.83 -7.36 -0.73
N TRP A 213 -7.75 -7.89 -1.29
CA TRP A 213 -6.58 -7.17 -1.74
C TRP A 213 -6.05 -7.81 -3.02
N ILE A 214 -5.48 -6.99 -3.91
CA ILE A 214 -4.78 -7.51 -5.09
C ILE A 214 -3.48 -8.22 -4.68
N VAL A 215 -3.23 -9.38 -5.26
CA VAL A 215 -2.05 -10.18 -4.98
C VAL A 215 -1.34 -10.55 -6.27
N THR A 216 -0.01 -10.60 -6.21
CA THR A 216 0.82 -11.21 -7.25
C THR A 216 1.14 -12.62 -6.79
N VAL A 217 0.84 -13.60 -7.63
CA VAL A 217 0.99 -15.02 -7.30
C VAL A 217 2.24 -15.57 -7.99
N PHE A 218 3.16 -16.08 -7.19
CA PHE A 218 4.39 -16.72 -7.63
C PHE A 218 4.32 -18.22 -7.37
N ASP A 219 4.86 -19.00 -8.30
CA ASP A 219 5.05 -20.44 -8.09
C ASP A 219 6.14 -20.67 -7.03
N ALA A 220 5.94 -21.66 -6.16
CA ALA A 220 6.74 -21.90 -4.95
C ALA A 220 7.97 -22.77 -5.17
#